data_AF-A0A7Y2FB68-F1
#
_entry.id   AF-A0A7Y2FB68-F1
#
_cell.length_a   1.000
_cell.length_b   1.000
_cell.length_c   1.000
_cell.angle_alpha   90.00
_cell.angle_beta   90.00
_cell.angle_gamma   90.00
#
_symmetry.space_group_name_H-M   'P 1'
#
loop_
_entity.id
_entity.type
_entity.pdbx_description
1 polymer ?
#
loop_
_entity_poly.entity_id
_entity_poly.type
_entity_poly.pdbx_seq_one_letter_code
_entity_poly.pdbx_strand_id
1 'polypeptide(L)'
;MKFNDYFNELKRRNVIKSAIAYLVVAWLITQVISTVFPVFGAPNYLLKWSLVVLAIGFPVWLIFAWIYEITPEGIKKTTDIEPEQSISQKTAIRLNRLIITALSLALIVLLVDRFTRDSAKVVEVGDSSIAVMAFADMSPKQDHEYFSDGISEELLNLLAKIPELRVISRTSSFSYKGKDTKATEIGKELQVSHILEGSIRKAGDMIRVTAQLINTSDGTHEWSHTFDRKLDSIFKIQDEIAAEVSKELELSLLGNPIKSQTVDPEAYNLYLQASHLARQNTKVAYIQAENKVKESI
;
A
#
# COMPACT_ATOMS: atom_id res chain seq x y z
N MET A 1 5.58 53.62 24.26
CA MET A 1 5.24 53.81 22.83
C MET A 1 4.23 52.74 22.47
N LYS A 2 2.99 53.11 22.13
CA LYS A 2 1.84 52.19 22.16
C LYS A 2 1.91 51.25 20.95
N PHE A 3 1.77 49.94 21.15
CA PHE A 3 1.75 48.92 20.08
C PHE A 3 0.75 49.24 18.96
N ASN A 4 -0.36 49.90 19.28
CA ASN A 4 -1.36 50.33 18.32
C ASN A 4 -0.83 51.37 17.32
N ASP A 5 0.10 52.25 17.73
CA ASP A 5 0.69 53.25 16.82
C ASP A 5 1.58 52.56 15.79
N TYR A 6 2.32 51.53 16.20
CA TYR A 6 3.18 50.73 15.32
C TYR A 6 2.36 49.90 14.31
N PHE A 7 1.25 49.30 14.76
CA PHE A 7 0.36 48.54 13.90
C PHE A 7 -0.36 49.42 12.87
N ASN A 8 -0.79 50.62 13.30
CA ASN A 8 -1.36 51.63 12.42
C ASN A 8 -0.33 52.13 11.41
N GLU A 9 0.93 52.27 11.80
CA GLU A 9 2.02 52.70 10.93
C GLU A 9 2.41 51.62 9.89
N LEU A 10 2.42 50.35 10.29
CA LEU A 10 2.61 49.20 9.37
C LEU A 10 1.47 49.07 8.35
N LYS A 11 0.23 49.33 8.78
CA LYS A 11 -0.95 49.34 7.91
C LYS A 11 -0.94 50.55 6.97
N ARG A 12 -0.48 51.72 7.44
CA ARG A 12 -0.32 52.94 6.64
C ARG A 12 0.67 52.74 5.49
N ARG A 13 1.82 52.11 5.76
CA ARG A 13 2.91 51.89 4.78
C ARG A 13 2.72 50.67 3.87
N ASN A 14 1.50 50.10 3.80
CA ASN A 14 1.20 48.88 3.02
C ASN A 14 2.07 47.64 3.32
N VAL A 15 2.90 47.63 4.37
CA VAL A 15 3.86 46.55 4.70
C VAL A 15 3.14 45.22 4.90
N ILE A 16 1.94 45.23 5.49
CA ILE A 16 1.11 44.03 5.70
C ILE A 16 0.72 43.38 4.36
N LYS A 17 0.34 44.17 3.35
CA LYS A 17 -0.01 43.64 2.02
C LYS A 17 1.21 43.03 1.34
N SER A 18 2.36 43.70 1.45
CA SER A 18 3.63 43.21 0.91
C SER A 18 4.10 41.93 1.60
N ALA A 19 3.86 41.79 2.91
CA ALA A 19 4.14 40.57 3.66
C ALA A 19 3.29 39.40 3.17
N ILE A 20 1.98 39.62 3.00
CA ILE A 20 1.05 38.61 2.47
C ILE A 20 1.46 38.22 1.05
N ALA A 21 1.77 39.19 0.18
CA ALA A 21 2.22 38.92 -1.18
C ALA A 21 3.50 38.06 -1.20
N TYR A 22 4.47 38.35 -0.34
CA TYR A 22 5.68 37.54 -0.22
C TYR A 22 5.38 36.11 0.22
N LEU A 23 4.52 35.91 1.22
CA LEU A 23 4.16 34.57 1.69
C LEU A 23 3.48 33.75 0.59
N VAL A 24 2.59 34.37 -0.20
CA VAL A 24 1.94 33.70 -1.35
C VAL A 24 2.96 33.31 -2.41
N VAL A 25 3.88 34.21 -2.77
CA VAL A 25 4.92 33.94 -3.76
C VAL A 25 5.90 32.88 -3.26
N ALA A 26 6.36 32.98 -2.01
CA ALA A 26 7.27 32.00 -1.39
C ALA A 26 6.64 30.61 -1.33
N TRP A 27 5.35 30.54 -0.98
CA TRP A 27 4.60 29.29 -1.01
C TRP A 27 4.49 28.71 -2.43
N LEU A 28 4.21 29.55 -3.44
CA LEU A 28 4.14 29.12 -4.84
C LEU A 28 5.51 28.63 -5.37
N ILE A 29 6.59 29.32 -5.03
CA ILE A 29 7.96 28.89 -5.35
C ILE A 29 8.25 27.53 -4.70
N THR A 30 7.84 27.33 -3.44
CA THR A 30 8.04 26.05 -2.74
C THR A 30 7.30 24.91 -3.45
N GLN A 31 6.08 25.14 -3.95
CA GLN A 31 5.33 24.16 -4.74
C GLN A 31 6.08 23.78 -6.03
N VAL A 32 6.53 24.76 -6.80
CA VAL A 32 7.28 24.54 -8.04
C VAL A 32 8.57 23.77 -7.75
N ILE A 33 9.34 24.18 -6.74
CA ILE A 33 10.59 23.50 -6.35
C ILE A 33 10.32 22.06 -5.94
N SER A 34 9.30 21.81 -5.10
CA SER A 34 8.96 20.46 -4.63
C SER A 34 8.52 19.52 -5.74
N THR A 35 8.04 20.07 -6.85
CA THR A 35 7.61 19.31 -8.02
C THR A 35 8.78 19.07 -8.98
N VAL A 36 9.56 20.11 -9.25
CA VAL A 36 10.59 20.10 -10.30
C VAL A 36 11.89 19.46 -9.82
N PHE A 37 12.35 19.73 -8.60
CA PHE A 37 13.65 19.25 -8.12
C PHE A 37 13.78 17.72 -8.11
N PRO A 38 12.77 16.94 -7.66
CA PRO A 38 12.82 15.49 -7.73
C PRO A 38 12.94 14.95 -9.16
N VAL A 39 12.31 15.61 -10.14
CA VAL A 39 12.36 15.22 -11.56
C VAL A 39 13.79 15.28 -12.12
N PHE A 40 14.57 16.26 -11.68
CA PHE A 40 15.97 16.41 -12.06
C PHE A 40 16.94 15.61 -11.18
N GLY A 41 16.45 14.78 -10.26
CA GLY A 41 17.29 14.05 -9.31
C GLY A 41 18.06 14.98 -8.36
N ALA A 42 17.54 16.18 -8.13
CA ALA A 42 18.20 17.18 -7.30
C ALA A 42 18.30 16.68 -5.84
N PRO A 43 19.47 16.79 -5.19
CA PRO A 43 19.64 16.34 -3.82
C PRO A 43 18.66 16.98 -2.82
N ASN A 44 18.19 16.21 -1.84
CA ASN A 44 17.19 16.64 -0.84
C ASN A 44 17.63 17.86 0.01
N TYR A 45 18.94 18.12 0.13
CA TYR A 45 19.41 19.31 0.84
C TYR A 45 19.05 20.61 0.10
N LEU A 46 18.90 20.60 -1.22
CA LEU A 46 18.57 21.79 -2.00
C LEU A 46 17.17 22.32 -1.68
N LEU A 47 16.21 21.43 -1.40
CA LEU A 47 14.88 21.82 -0.95
C LEU A 47 14.96 22.53 0.42
N LYS A 48 15.75 22.00 1.35
CA LYS A 48 15.97 22.63 2.66
C LYS A 48 16.62 24.02 2.52
N TRP A 49 17.64 24.15 1.69
CA TRP A 49 18.30 25.43 1.45
C TRP A 49 17.37 26.46 0.77
N SER A 50 16.47 26.02 -0.13
CA SER A 50 15.49 26.93 -0.74
C SER A 50 14.55 27.57 0.28
N LEU A 51 14.12 26.81 1.29
CA LEU A 51 13.31 27.33 2.40
C LEU A 51 14.10 28.33 3.26
N VAL A 52 15.38 28.06 3.53
CA VAL A 52 16.25 28.98 4.27
C VAL A 52 16.42 30.30 3.52
N VAL A 53 16.63 30.26 2.21
CA VAL A 53 16.73 31.47 1.37
C VAL A 53 15.44 32.27 1.39
N LEU A 54 14.28 31.61 1.25
CA LEU A 54 12.98 32.28 1.34
C LEU A 54 12.72 32.88 2.73
N ALA A 55 13.14 32.23 3.81
CA ALA A 55 13.02 32.74 5.16
C ALA A 55 13.90 33.97 5.41
N ILE A 56 15.14 33.98 4.90
CA ILE A 56 16.06 35.13 5.00
C ILE A 56 15.58 36.29 4.11
N GLY A 57 15.02 36.00 2.94
CA GLY A 57 14.48 37.02 2.04
C GLY A 57 13.27 37.77 2.63
N PHE A 58 12.53 37.16 3.57
CA PHE A 58 11.33 37.78 4.15
C PHE A 58 11.64 39.05 4.97
N PRO A 59 12.55 39.05 5.97
CA PRO A 59 12.96 40.29 6.65
C PRO A 59 13.50 41.36 5.70
N VAL A 60 14.30 40.98 4.70
CA VAL A 60 14.86 41.92 3.71
C VAL A 60 13.74 42.56 2.88
N TRP A 61 12.76 41.75 2.46
CA TRP A 61 11.59 42.22 1.72
C TRP A 61 10.73 43.18 2.55
N LEU A 62 10.53 42.89 3.85
CA LEU A 62 9.79 43.79 4.75
C LEU A 62 10.49 45.14 4.91
N ILE A 63 11.81 45.16 5.06
CA ILE A 63 12.59 46.40 5.13
C ILE A 63 12.47 47.19 3.82
N PHE A 64 12.53 46.50 2.68
CA PHE A 64 12.37 47.15 1.37
C PHE A 64 10.97 47.74 1.20
N ALA A 65 9.93 46.98 1.57
CA ALA A 65 8.53 47.44 1.54
C ALA A 65 8.25 48.58 2.55
N TRP A 66 9.04 48.68 3.62
CA TRP A 66 8.95 49.79 4.57
C TRP A 66 9.53 51.09 3.97
N ILE A 67 10.64 50.98 3.25
CA ILE A 67 11.41 52.13 2.74
C ILE A 67 10.88 52.63 1.40
N TYR A 68 10.33 51.75 0.56
CA TYR A 68 9.92 52.05 -0.81
C TYR A 68 8.44 51.72 -1.04
N GLU A 69 7.66 52.71 -1.46
CA GLU A 69 6.31 52.50 -1.99
C GLU A 69 6.37 52.31 -3.51
N ILE A 70 5.94 51.14 -3.99
CA ILE A 70 5.86 50.85 -5.43
C ILE A 70 4.63 51.59 -5.98
N THR A 71 4.85 52.78 -6.54
CA THR A 71 3.84 53.55 -7.28
C THR A 71 4.03 53.37 -8.79
N PRO A 72 2.96 53.52 -9.62
CA PRO A 72 3.03 53.30 -11.07
C PRO A 72 4.01 54.22 -11.83
N GLU A 73 4.59 55.21 -11.17
CA GLU A 73 5.50 56.21 -11.72
C GLU A 73 6.99 55.91 -11.44
N GLY A 74 7.31 54.77 -10.80
CA GLY A 74 8.68 54.37 -10.48
C GLY A 74 9.02 54.42 -8.98
N ILE A 75 10.26 54.05 -8.64
CA ILE A 75 10.76 53.95 -7.25
C ILE A 75 11.00 55.37 -6.70
N LYS A 76 10.09 55.91 -5.89
CA LYS A 76 10.28 57.19 -5.17
C LYS A 76 10.53 56.94 -3.67
N LYS A 77 11.58 57.55 -3.12
CA LYS A 77 11.84 57.58 -1.67
C LYS A 77 10.78 58.47 -0.99
N THR A 78 10.29 58.04 0.18
CA THR A 78 9.18 58.66 0.92
C THR A 78 9.58 59.96 1.64
N THR A 79 9.95 61.00 0.89
CA THR A 79 10.07 62.35 1.45
C THR A 79 9.27 63.30 0.56
N ASP A 80 8.29 63.96 1.18
CA ASP A 80 7.32 64.94 0.66
C ASP A 80 6.30 64.45 -0.36
N ILE A 81 5.03 64.26 0.06
CA ILE A 81 3.80 64.86 -0.55
C ILE A 81 2.64 64.89 0.48
N GLU A 82 1.91 66.01 0.52
CA GLU A 82 0.76 66.37 1.35
C GLU A 82 -0.53 65.52 1.16
N PRO A 83 -1.47 65.51 2.13
CA PRO A 83 -2.45 64.44 2.37
C PRO A 83 -3.64 64.32 1.40
N GLU A 84 -3.81 65.18 0.40
CA GLU A 84 -5.14 65.35 -0.23
C GLU A 84 -5.34 64.72 -1.62
N GLN A 85 -4.35 64.05 -2.22
CA GLN A 85 -4.53 63.40 -3.54
C GLN A 85 -4.02 61.96 -3.58
N SER A 86 -4.46 61.11 -2.65
CA SER A 86 -4.21 59.66 -2.74
C SER A 86 -5.07 58.99 -3.83
N ILE A 87 -4.72 59.24 -5.08
CA ILE A 87 -5.25 58.52 -6.24
C ILE A 87 -4.60 57.11 -6.24
N SER A 88 -5.08 56.16 -5.42
CA SER A 88 -4.55 54.78 -5.51
C SER A 88 -5.56 53.65 -5.33
N GLN A 89 -6.86 53.94 -5.35
CA GLN A 89 -7.88 52.86 -5.39
C GLN A 89 -7.72 51.97 -6.63
N LYS A 90 -7.35 52.53 -7.81
CA LYS A 90 -7.19 51.73 -9.05
C LYS A 90 -5.98 50.79 -9.03
N THR A 91 -4.90 51.15 -8.32
CA THR A 91 -3.66 50.33 -8.25
C THR A 91 -3.83 49.18 -7.26
N ALA A 92 -4.47 49.43 -6.11
CA ALA A 92 -4.80 48.40 -5.12
C ALA A 92 -5.70 47.31 -5.71
N ILE A 93 -6.64 47.68 -6.59
CA ILE A 93 -7.55 46.74 -7.26
C ILE A 93 -6.80 45.84 -8.26
N ARG A 94 -5.85 46.38 -9.04
CA ARG A 94 -5.06 45.59 -10.00
C ARG A 94 -4.15 44.57 -9.30
N LEU A 95 -3.52 44.96 -8.21
CA LEU A 95 -2.66 44.07 -7.41
C LEU A 95 -3.48 42.97 -6.74
N ASN A 96 -4.65 43.30 -6.18
CA ASN A 96 -5.59 42.29 -5.67
C ASN A 96 -6.02 41.31 -6.78
N ARG A 97 -6.28 41.79 -8.00
CA ARG A 97 -6.67 40.92 -9.11
C ARG A 97 -5.57 39.91 -9.47
N LEU A 98 -4.31 40.37 -9.50
CA LEU A 98 -3.15 39.49 -9.74
C LEU A 98 -2.95 38.45 -8.63
N ILE A 99 -3.09 38.87 -7.38
CA ILE A 99 -3.00 37.96 -6.22
C ILE A 99 -4.12 36.91 -6.28
N ILE A 100 -5.36 37.32 -6.57
CA ILE A 100 -6.50 36.39 -6.67
C ILE A 100 -6.32 35.42 -7.84
N THR A 101 -5.84 35.89 -9.00
CA THR A 101 -5.59 34.99 -10.15
C THR A 101 -4.47 34.00 -9.85
N ALA A 102 -3.38 34.43 -9.18
CA ALA A 102 -2.29 33.55 -8.81
C ALA A 102 -2.72 32.51 -7.76
N LEU A 103 -3.48 32.92 -6.75
CA LEU A 103 -4.03 32.03 -5.73
C LEU A 103 -5.04 31.03 -6.31
N SER A 104 -5.89 31.47 -7.23
CA SER A 104 -6.86 30.59 -7.89
C SER A 104 -6.15 29.55 -8.77
N LEU A 105 -5.12 29.97 -9.52
CA LEU A 105 -4.33 29.06 -10.34
C LEU A 105 -3.57 28.04 -9.47
N ALA A 106 -2.99 28.50 -8.36
CA ALA A 106 -2.31 27.61 -7.43
C ALA A 106 -3.28 26.65 -6.71
N LEU A 107 -4.50 27.10 -6.41
CA LEU A 107 -5.56 26.25 -5.87
C LEU A 107 -6.01 25.19 -6.90
N ILE A 108 -6.15 25.57 -8.18
CA ILE A 108 -6.46 24.63 -9.26
C ILE A 108 -5.34 23.60 -9.41
N VAL A 109 -4.07 24.03 -9.42
CA VAL A 109 -2.92 23.11 -9.47
C VAL A 109 -2.91 22.19 -8.26
N LEU A 110 -3.21 22.68 -7.05
CA LEU A 110 -3.34 21.86 -5.85
C LEU A 110 -4.50 20.87 -5.91
N LEU A 111 -5.64 21.27 -6.48
CA LEU A 111 -6.80 20.41 -6.62
C LEU A 111 -6.56 19.35 -7.70
N VAL A 112 -5.90 19.69 -8.80
CA VAL A 112 -5.46 18.73 -9.81
C VAL A 112 -4.40 17.79 -9.24
N ASP A 113 -3.39 18.30 -8.53
CA ASP A 113 -2.37 17.47 -7.86
C ASP A 113 -3.02 16.55 -6.83
N ARG A 114 -3.98 17.02 -6.02
CA ARG A 114 -4.69 16.18 -5.04
C ARG A 114 -5.60 15.14 -5.71
N PHE A 115 -6.30 15.50 -6.78
CA PHE A 115 -7.19 14.59 -7.50
C PHE A 115 -6.42 13.59 -8.39
N THR A 116 -5.18 13.92 -8.77
CA THR A 116 -4.27 13.02 -9.50
C THR A 116 -3.34 12.22 -8.58
N ARG A 117 -3.00 12.72 -7.38
CA ARG A 117 -2.20 12.03 -6.34
C ARG A 117 -3.01 11.22 -5.33
N ASP A 118 -4.34 11.30 -5.31
CA ASP A 118 -5.17 10.31 -4.59
C ASP A 118 -5.15 8.93 -5.29
N SER A 119 -4.55 8.83 -6.48
CA SER A 119 -3.73 7.66 -6.80
C SER A 119 -2.47 7.77 -5.97
N ALA A 120 -2.57 7.37 -4.70
CA ALA A 120 -1.41 7.01 -3.90
C ALA A 120 -0.44 6.24 -4.81
N LYS A 121 0.87 6.34 -4.54
CA LYS A 121 1.73 5.20 -4.82
C LYS A 121 1.07 4.01 -4.12
N VAL A 122 0.21 3.30 -4.85
CA VAL A 122 0.03 1.88 -4.72
C VAL A 122 1.47 1.43 -4.80
N VAL A 123 2.05 1.08 -3.65
CA VAL A 123 3.09 0.07 -3.65
C VAL A 123 2.46 -0.99 -4.52
N GLU A 124 2.93 -1.11 -5.77
CA GLU A 124 2.60 -2.24 -6.62
C GLU A 124 2.72 -3.40 -5.65
N VAL A 125 1.58 -4.00 -5.30
CA VAL A 125 1.60 -5.24 -4.54
C VAL A 125 2.37 -6.11 -5.50
N GLY A 126 3.68 -6.26 -5.26
CA GLY A 126 4.50 -7.09 -6.12
C GLY A 126 3.74 -8.39 -6.23
N ASP A 127 3.44 -8.81 -7.46
CA ASP A 127 2.52 -9.91 -7.73
C ASP A 127 2.83 -11.13 -6.83
N SER A 128 4.09 -11.28 -6.44
CA SER A 128 4.61 -12.22 -5.44
C SER A 128 4.70 -11.61 -4.02
N SER A 129 3.58 -11.55 -3.30
CA SER A 129 3.58 -11.26 -1.85
C SER A 129 2.57 -12.09 -1.06
N ILE A 130 2.94 -12.46 0.16
CA ILE A 130 2.22 -13.47 0.94
C ILE A 130 2.16 -13.15 2.43
N ALA A 131 1.02 -13.42 3.05
CA ALA A 131 0.88 -13.51 4.49
C ALA A 131 0.60 -14.96 4.91
N VAL A 132 1.37 -15.48 5.87
CA VAL A 132 1.13 -16.80 6.46
C VAL A 132 0.30 -16.63 7.74
N MET A 133 -0.92 -17.15 7.73
CA MET A 133 -1.84 -17.09 8.86
C MET A 133 -1.48 -18.15 9.90
N ALA A 134 -1.92 -17.94 11.14
CA ALA A 134 -1.85 -18.99 12.15
C ALA A 134 -2.80 -20.13 11.76
N PHE A 135 -2.25 -21.34 11.58
CA PHE A 135 -3.02 -22.52 11.26
C PHE A 135 -3.95 -22.88 12.42
N ALA A 136 -5.18 -23.25 12.08
CA ALA A 136 -6.20 -23.60 13.07
C ALA A 136 -5.98 -25.03 13.61
N ASP A 137 -6.00 -25.20 14.94
CA ASP A 137 -6.17 -26.53 15.52
C ASP A 137 -7.66 -26.93 15.46
N MET A 138 -7.97 -27.85 14.54
CA MET A 138 -9.30 -28.42 14.35
C MET A 138 -9.42 -29.83 14.97
N SER A 139 -8.48 -30.21 15.84
CA SER A 139 -8.54 -31.45 16.61
C SER A 139 -9.65 -31.36 17.68
N PRO A 140 -10.30 -32.48 18.06
CA PRO A 140 -11.41 -32.45 19.02
C PRO A 140 -11.09 -31.83 20.38
N LYS A 141 -9.83 -31.88 20.81
CA LYS A 141 -9.35 -31.37 22.10
C LYS A 141 -8.72 -29.98 22.03
N GLN A 142 -8.41 -29.48 20.84
CA GLN A 142 -7.73 -28.20 20.62
C GLN A 142 -6.46 -28.00 21.47
N ASP A 143 -5.75 -29.08 21.78
CA ASP A 143 -4.57 -29.13 22.65
C ASP A 143 -3.24 -29.12 21.89
N HIS A 144 -3.27 -28.87 20.57
CA HIS A 144 -2.11 -28.90 19.67
C HIS A 144 -1.86 -27.56 18.97
N GLU A 145 -2.33 -26.46 19.54
CA GLU A 145 -2.14 -25.11 19.01
C GLU A 145 -0.66 -24.71 18.88
N TYR A 146 0.19 -25.18 19.81
CA TYR A 146 1.64 -24.99 19.72
C TYR A 146 2.23 -25.61 18.44
N PHE A 147 1.65 -26.72 17.97
CA PHE A 147 2.10 -27.40 16.77
C PHE A 147 1.58 -26.71 15.51
N SER A 148 0.34 -26.23 15.50
CA SER A 148 -0.19 -25.45 14.38
C SER A 148 0.51 -24.10 14.22
N ASP A 149 0.83 -23.44 15.33
CA ASP A 149 1.66 -22.23 15.32
C ASP A 149 3.09 -22.54 14.85
N GLY A 150 3.69 -23.64 15.30
CA GLY A 150 5.01 -24.08 14.86
C GLY A 150 5.11 -24.31 13.35
N ILE A 151 4.14 -25.00 12.76
CA ILE A 151 4.03 -25.18 11.30
C ILE A 151 3.94 -23.84 10.58
N SER A 152 3.09 -22.94 11.08
CA SER A 152 2.88 -21.62 10.48
C SER A 152 4.15 -20.77 10.54
N GLU A 153 4.90 -20.83 11.63
CA GLU A 153 6.18 -20.15 11.79
C GLU A 153 7.26 -20.71 10.86
N GLU A 154 7.36 -22.04 10.74
CA GLU A 154 8.35 -22.65 9.86
C GLU A 154 8.06 -22.33 8.39
N LEU A 155 6.79 -22.37 7.98
CA LEU A 155 6.35 -21.92 6.65
C LEU A 155 6.75 -20.46 6.39
N LEU A 156 6.47 -19.57 7.34
CA LEU A 156 6.84 -18.16 7.23
C LEU A 156 8.36 -18.00 7.07
N ASN A 157 9.15 -18.73 7.87
CA ASN A 157 10.61 -18.68 7.82
C ASN A 157 11.19 -19.21 6.51
N LEU A 158 10.62 -20.28 5.95
CA LEU A 158 11.05 -20.85 4.68
C LEU A 158 10.68 -19.95 3.51
N LEU A 159 9.43 -19.46 3.46
CA LEU A 159 8.97 -18.54 2.43
C LEU A 159 9.75 -17.22 2.46
N ALA A 160 10.13 -16.72 3.64
CA ALA A 160 10.91 -15.49 3.77
C ALA A 160 12.33 -15.59 3.22
N LYS A 161 12.83 -16.81 2.95
CA LYS A 161 14.13 -17.04 2.30
C LYS A 161 14.04 -17.00 0.78
N ILE A 162 12.84 -17.04 0.21
CA ILE A 162 12.63 -17.02 -1.23
C ILE A 162 12.94 -15.60 -1.74
N PRO A 163 13.92 -15.43 -2.64
CA PRO A 163 14.18 -14.14 -3.26
C PRO A 163 12.94 -13.62 -3.99
N GLU A 164 12.72 -12.30 -3.98
CA GLU A 164 11.61 -11.64 -4.69
C GLU A 164 10.20 -11.90 -4.10
N LEU A 165 10.04 -12.85 -3.18
CA LEU A 165 8.80 -13.05 -2.43
C LEU A 165 8.75 -12.16 -1.19
N ARG A 166 7.80 -11.21 -1.15
CA ARG A 166 7.59 -10.39 0.05
C ARG A 166 6.69 -11.11 1.04
N VAL A 167 7.24 -11.45 2.21
CA VAL A 167 6.52 -12.15 3.28
C VAL A 167 6.16 -11.20 4.43
N ILE A 168 4.91 -11.23 4.87
CA ILE A 168 4.44 -10.44 6.01
C ILE A 168 4.91 -11.03 7.33
N SER A 169 5.31 -10.15 8.25
CA SER A 169 5.80 -10.53 9.57
C SER A 169 4.76 -11.34 10.37
N ARG A 170 5.26 -12.26 11.20
CA ARG A 170 4.44 -13.09 12.08
C ARG A 170 3.49 -12.27 12.95
N THR A 171 3.97 -11.19 13.57
CA THR A 171 3.15 -10.37 14.48
C THR A 171 1.98 -9.70 13.77
N SER A 172 2.16 -9.27 12.52
CA SER A 172 1.09 -8.74 11.69
C SER A 172 0.09 -9.82 11.29
N SER A 173 0.55 -10.95 10.76
CA SER A 173 -0.35 -12.03 10.31
C SER A 173 -1.11 -12.68 11.45
N PHE A 174 -0.43 -12.96 12.58
CA PHE A 174 -1.04 -13.64 13.72
C PHE A 174 -1.98 -12.71 14.51
N SER A 175 -1.98 -11.40 14.23
CA SER A 175 -2.96 -10.48 14.82
C SER A 175 -4.41 -10.78 14.40
N TYR A 176 -4.61 -11.57 13.34
CA TYR A 176 -5.92 -12.03 12.88
C TYR A 176 -6.32 -13.40 13.43
N LYS A 177 -5.45 -14.06 14.19
CA LYS A 177 -5.76 -15.36 14.80
C LYS A 177 -7.01 -15.25 15.66
N GLY A 178 -7.95 -16.17 15.46
CA GLY A 178 -9.23 -16.20 16.17
C GLY A 178 -10.23 -15.12 15.76
N LYS A 179 -9.94 -14.33 14.71
CA LYS A 179 -10.89 -13.37 14.12
C LYS A 179 -11.53 -14.00 12.88
N ASP A 180 -12.83 -13.74 12.71
CA ASP A 180 -13.56 -14.07 11.49
C ASP A 180 -13.44 -12.89 10.51
N THR A 181 -12.31 -12.82 9.81
CA THR A 181 -12.02 -11.75 8.84
C THR A 181 -11.75 -12.38 7.48
N LYS A 182 -12.37 -11.82 6.43
CA LYS A 182 -12.25 -12.39 5.08
C LYS A 182 -10.85 -12.20 4.53
N ALA A 183 -10.36 -13.17 3.77
CA ALA A 183 -9.06 -13.11 3.10
C ALA A 183 -8.88 -11.82 2.26
N THR A 184 -9.93 -11.36 1.59
CA THR A 184 -9.90 -10.12 0.80
C THR A 184 -9.71 -8.85 1.64
N GLU A 185 -10.16 -8.86 2.89
CA GLU A 185 -9.99 -7.73 3.82
C GLU A 185 -8.59 -7.77 4.43
N ILE A 186 -8.14 -8.95 4.87
CA ILE A 186 -6.78 -9.17 5.37
C ILE A 186 -5.74 -8.77 4.31
N GLY A 187 -5.94 -9.19 3.06
CA GLY A 187 -5.03 -8.86 1.96
C GLY A 187 -4.95 -7.36 1.66
N LYS A 188 -6.06 -6.62 1.80
CA LYS A 188 -6.06 -5.15 1.65
C LYS A 188 -5.31 -4.47 2.79
N GLU A 189 -5.53 -4.91 4.03
CA GLU A 189 -4.89 -4.29 5.21
C GLU A 189 -3.39 -4.60 5.27
N LEU A 190 -2.99 -5.84 4.98
CA LEU A 190 -1.59 -6.27 4.92
C LEU A 190 -0.92 -5.95 3.58
N GLN A 191 -1.69 -5.45 2.61
CA GLN A 191 -1.27 -5.12 1.24
C GLN A 191 -0.61 -6.31 0.52
N VAL A 192 -1.10 -7.54 0.67
CA VAL A 192 -0.54 -8.76 0.04
C VAL A 192 -1.43 -9.32 -1.06
N SER A 193 -0.83 -9.98 -2.06
CA SER A 193 -1.56 -10.65 -3.15
C SER A 193 -2.08 -12.03 -2.76
N HIS A 194 -1.42 -12.71 -1.81
CA HIS A 194 -1.79 -14.06 -1.38
C HIS A 194 -1.84 -14.22 0.14
N ILE A 195 -2.69 -15.12 0.59
CA ILE A 195 -2.74 -15.60 1.97
C ILE A 195 -2.53 -17.10 1.99
N LEU A 196 -1.61 -17.58 2.83
CA LEU A 196 -1.47 -18.98 3.16
C LEU A 196 -2.16 -19.24 4.50
N GLU A 197 -3.21 -20.06 4.46
CA GLU A 197 -3.93 -20.50 5.65
C GLU A 197 -4.01 -22.02 5.70
N GLY A 198 -4.40 -22.54 6.85
CA GLY A 198 -4.46 -23.98 7.02
C GLY A 198 -5.04 -24.44 8.34
N SER A 199 -5.14 -25.75 8.47
CA SER A 199 -5.64 -26.40 9.67
C SER A 199 -4.90 -27.69 9.97
N ILE A 200 -4.93 -28.08 11.23
CA ILE A 200 -4.35 -29.32 11.72
C ILE A 200 -5.43 -30.11 12.45
N ARG A 201 -5.46 -31.42 12.22
CA ARG A 201 -6.32 -32.37 12.91
C ARG A 201 -5.51 -33.58 13.35
N LYS A 202 -5.57 -33.90 14.63
CA LYS A 202 -4.99 -35.13 15.18
C LYS A 202 -6.08 -36.17 15.45
N ALA A 203 -5.82 -37.40 15.03
CA ALA A 203 -6.63 -38.58 15.33
C ALA A 203 -5.72 -39.76 15.70
N GLY A 204 -5.68 -40.11 16.99
CA GLY A 204 -4.74 -41.12 17.49
C GLY A 204 -3.30 -40.69 17.25
N ASP A 205 -2.57 -41.52 16.49
CA ASP A 205 -1.17 -41.30 16.08
C ASP A 205 -1.06 -40.70 14.68
N MET A 206 -2.16 -40.25 14.07
CA MET A 206 -2.15 -39.60 12.76
C MET A 206 -2.45 -38.12 12.91
N ILE A 207 -1.72 -37.31 12.14
CA ILE A 207 -1.98 -35.90 11.93
C ILE A 207 -2.32 -35.68 10.46
N ARG A 208 -3.39 -34.92 10.25
CA ARG A 208 -3.75 -34.34 8.97
C ARG A 208 -3.46 -32.84 9.01
N VAL A 209 -2.66 -32.36 8.09
CA VAL A 209 -2.42 -30.92 7.87
C VAL A 209 -3.02 -30.54 6.52
N THR A 210 -3.80 -29.47 6.49
CA THR A 210 -4.31 -28.89 5.25
C THR A 210 -3.76 -27.49 5.11
N ALA A 211 -3.15 -27.20 3.98
CA ALA A 211 -2.63 -25.88 3.63
C ALA A 211 -3.30 -25.38 2.35
N GLN A 212 -3.55 -24.07 2.27
CA GLN A 212 -4.32 -23.46 1.19
C GLN A 212 -3.75 -22.09 0.85
N LEU A 213 -3.58 -21.82 -0.44
CA LEU A 213 -3.20 -20.52 -0.97
C LEU A 213 -4.45 -19.81 -1.50
N ILE A 214 -4.70 -18.62 -0.99
CA ILE A 214 -5.86 -17.80 -1.31
C ILE A 214 -5.42 -16.54 -2.05
N ASN A 215 -6.05 -16.26 -3.19
CA ASN A 215 -5.90 -14.99 -3.88
C ASN A 215 -6.68 -13.91 -3.12
N THR A 216 -6.01 -12.83 -2.70
CA THR A 216 -6.66 -11.80 -1.89
C THR A 216 -7.53 -10.82 -2.70
N SER A 217 -7.43 -10.83 -4.02
CA SER A 217 -8.22 -9.95 -4.88
C SER A 217 -9.70 -10.36 -4.93
N ASP A 218 -9.97 -11.66 -4.97
CA ASP A 218 -11.32 -12.23 -5.10
C ASP A 218 -11.65 -13.30 -4.04
N GLY A 219 -10.69 -13.70 -3.22
CA GLY A 219 -10.86 -14.70 -2.16
C GLY A 219 -10.90 -16.14 -2.67
N THR A 220 -10.46 -16.40 -3.90
CA THR A 220 -10.45 -17.75 -4.49
C THR A 220 -9.28 -18.60 -3.99
N HIS A 221 -9.49 -19.91 -3.91
CA HIS A 221 -8.42 -20.87 -3.63
C HIS A 221 -7.64 -21.15 -4.91
N GLU A 222 -6.35 -20.86 -4.91
CA GLU A 222 -5.46 -21.14 -6.05
C GLU A 222 -4.77 -22.49 -5.90
N TRP A 223 -4.47 -22.89 -4.66
CA TRP A 223 -3.84 -24.15 -4.34
C TRP A 223 -4.34 -24.69 -3.00
N SER A 224 -4.43 -26.00 -2.87
CA SER A 224 -4.71 -26.69 -1.61
C SER A 224 -4.07 -28.07 -1.62
N HIS A 225 -3.47 -28.44 -0.50
CA HIS A 225 -2.91 -29.77 -0.30
C HIS A 225 -3.21 -30.27 1.12
N THR A 226 -3.45 -31.58 1.23
CA THR A 226 -3.65 -32.27 2.51
C THR A 226 -2.57 -33.33 2.73
N PHE A 227 -1.86 -33.22 3.84
CA PHE A 227 -0.78 -34.11 4.26
C PHE A 227 -1.26 -34.98 5.41
N ASP A 228 -1.21 -36.29 5.23
CA ASP A 228 -1.39 -37.26 6.31
C ASP A 228 -0.01 -37.78 6.75
N ARG A 229 0.30 -37.64 8.05
CA ARG A 229 1.56 -38.05 8.66
C ARG A 229 1.32 -38.78 9.97
N LYS A 230 2.16 -39.77 10.27
CA LYS A 230 2.18 -40.41 11.59
C LYS A 230 2.90 -39.49 12.58
N LEU A 231 2.38 -39.32 13.78
CA LEU A 231 2.95 -38.49 14.84
C LEU A 231 4.08 -39.22 15.58
N ASP A 232 5.20 -39.43 14.89
CA ASP A 232 6.41 -40.03 15.46
C ASP A 232 7.40 -38.95 15.95
N SER A 233 7.65 -37.93 15.15
CA SER A 233 8.49 -36.78 15.49
C SER A 233 7.85 -35.48 15.02
N ILE A 234 7.30 -34.73 15.96
CA ILE A 234 6.58 -33.47 15.72
C ILE A 234 7.45 -32.48 14.92
N PHE A 235 8.72 -32.30 15.31
CA PHE A 235 9.64 -31.39 14.63
C PHE A 235 9.97 -31.85 13.21
N LYS A 236 10.19 -33.15 13.00
CA LYS A 236 10.49 -33.68 11.66
C LYS A 236 9.30 -33.51 10.71
N ILE A 237 8.10 -33.80 11.21
CA ILE A 237 6.86 -33.60 10.45
C ILE A 237 6.68 -32.12 10.11
N GLN A 238 6.99 -31.23 11.06
CA GLN A 238 6.94 -29.80 10.84
C GLN A 238 7.87 -29.36 9.72
N ASP A 239 9.14 -29.74 9.79
CA ASP A 239 10.14 -29.40 8.78
C ASP A 239 9.76 -29.97 7.39
N GLU A 240 9.30 -31.22 7.34
CA GLU A 240 8.89 -31.88 6.10
C GLU A 240 7.69 -31.19 5.44
N ILE A 241 6.62 -30.94 6.20
CA ILE A 241 5.41 -30.30 5.68
C ILE A 241 5.73 -28.87 5.24
N ALA A 242 6.46 -28.12 6.06
CA ALA A 242 6.80 -26.73 5.74
C ALA A 242 7.67 -26.63 4.48
N ALA A 243 8.63 -27.55 4.30
CA ALA A 243 9.46 -27.62 3.11
C ALA A 243 8.67 -28.02 1.85
N GLU A 244 7.76 -29.00 1.95
CA GLU A 244 6.94 -29.46 0.84
C GLU A 244 5.98 -28.36 0.36
N VAL A 245 5.28 -27.71 1.28
CA VAL A 245 4.41 -26.56 0.99
C VAL A 245 5.22 -25.41 0.38
N SER A 246 6.34 -25.00 1.01
CA SER A 246 7.13 -23.87 0.51
C SER A 246 7.62 -24.09 -0.92
N LYS A 247 8.03 -25.32 -1.24
CA LYS A 247 8.45 -25.70 -2.60
C LYS A 247 7.30 -25.65 -3.61
N GLU A 248 6.11 -26.14 -3.25
CA GLU A 248 4.93 -26.06 -4.13
C GLU A 248 4.48 -24.61 -4.36
N LEU A 249 4.57 -23.77 -3.33
CA LEU A 249 4.22 -22.36 -3.40
C LEU A 249 5.25 -21.53 -4.16
N GLU A 250 6.55 -21.80 -4.03
CA GLU A 250 7.59 -21.12 -4.79
C GLU A 250 7.33 -21.22 -6.31
N LEU A 251 6.97 -22.41 -6.79
CA LEU A 251 6.62 -22.64 -8.19
C LEU A 251 5.37 -21.86 -8.61
N SER A 252 4.35 -21.84 -7.74
CA SER A 252 3.07 -21.20 -8.02
C SER A 252 3.18 -19.66 -8.01
N LEU A 253 3.95 -19.09 -7.08
CA LEU A 253 4.07 -17.66 -6.81
C LEU A 253 5.11 -16.94 -7.69
N LEU A 254 6.14 -17.66 -8.18
CA LEU A 254 7.24 -17.08 -8.98
C LEU A 254 7.21 -17.46 -10.46
N GLY A 255 6.14 -18.11 -10.93
CA GLY A 255 5.91 -18.28 -12.36
C GLY A 255 6.54 -19.52 -12.99
N ASN A 256 6.35 -20.68 -12.38
CA ASN A 256 6.03 -21.87 -13.17
C ASN A 256 4.57 -22.20 -12.92
N PRO A 257 3.63 -21.62 -13.68
CA PRO A 257 2.23 -21.93 -13.50
C PRO A 257 2.06 -23.43 -13.71
N ILE A 258 1.79 -24.14 -12.62
CA ILE A 258 0.95 -25.33 -12.72
C ILE A 258 -0.35 -24.75 -13.24
N LYS A 259 -0.50 -24.72 -14.57
CA LYS A 259 -1.81 -24.54 -15.18
C LYS A 259 -2.66 -25.57 -14.49
N SER A 260 -3.54 -25.13 -13.60
CA SER A 260 -4.72 -25.91 -13.25
C SER A 260 -5.31 -26.27 -14.60
N GLN A 261 -5.12 -27.53 -15.01
CA GLN A 261 -5.84 -28.05 -16.14
C GLN A 261 -7.29 -27.84 -15.74
N THR A 262 -8.01 -27.01 -16.49
CA THR A 262 -9.46 -26.93 -16.39
C THR A 262 -9.96 -28.35 -16.60
N VAL A 263 -10.16 -29.08 -15.50
CA VAL A 263 -10.66 -30.44 -15.55
C VAL A 263 -12.12 -30.27 -15.92
N ASP A 264 -12.49 -30.78 -17.09
CA ASP A 264 -13.88 -30.83 -17.50
C ASP A 264 -14.68 -31.53 -16.38
N PRO A 265 -15.68 -30.85 -15.78
CA PRO A 265 -16.49 -31.43 -14.71
C PRO A 265 -17.12 -32.77 -15.11
N GLU A 266 -17.39 -32.98 -16.40
CA GLU A 266 -17.91 -34.23 -16.93
C GLU A 266 -16.84 -35.32 -16.94
N ALA A 267 -15.61 -35.01 -17.39
CA ALA A 267 -14.48 -35.92 -17.31
C ALA A 267 -14.13 -36.30 -15.86
N TYR A 268 -14.20 -35.35 -14.93
CA TYR A 268 -13.99 -35.62 -13.51
C TYR A 268 -15.08 -36.52 -12.92
N ASN A 269 -16.34 -36.29 -13.28
CA ASN A 269 -17.44 -37.14 -12.85
C ASN A 269 -17.31 -38.58 -13.39
N LEU A 270 -16.90 -38.74 -14.66
CA LEU A 270 -16.62 -40.04 -15.25
C LEU A 270 -15.45 -40.75 -14.57
N TYR A 271 -14.39 -40.03 -14.21
CA TYR A 271 -13.28 -40.55 -13.42
C TYR A 271 -13.72 -41.00 -12.01
N LEU A 272 -14.58 -40.24 -11.32
CA LEU A 272 -15.12 -40.62 -10.02
C LEU A 272 -15.98 -41.88 -10.11
N GLN A 273 -16.80 -42.02 -11.16
CA GLN A 273 -17.60 -43.22 -11.42
C GLN A 273 -16.70 -44.43 -11.69
N ALA A 274 -15.66 -44.28 -12.52
CA ALA A 274 -14.68 -45.33 -12.77
C ALA A 274 -13.97 -45.77 -11.48
N SER A 275 -13.55 -44.82 -10.65
CA SER A 275 -12.91 -45.08 -9.37
C SER A 275 -13.82 -45.82 -8.39
N HIS A 276 -15.12 -45.51 -8.37
CA HIS A 276 -16.10 -46.23 -7.56
C HIS A 276 -16.27 -47.68 -8.03
N LEU A 277 -16.39 -47.90 -9.35
CA LEU A 277 -16.54 -49.23 -9.94
C LEU A 277 -15.28 -50.09 -9.72
N ALA A 278 -14.08 -49.52 -9.86
CA ALA A 278 -12.82 -50.22 -9.63
C ALA A 278 -12.67 -50.73 -8.18
N ARG A 279 -13.29 -50.06 -7.20
CA ARG A 279 -13.28 -50.48 -5.79
C ARG A 279 -14.19 -51.68 -5.49
N GLN A 280 -15.08 -52.05 -6.41
CA GLN A 280 -15.99 -53.19 -6.23
C GLN A 280 -15.28 -54.54 -6.44
N ASN A 281 -14.01 -54.56 -6.89
CA ASN A 281 -13.15 -55.75 -7.02
C ASN A 281 -13.78 -56.92 -7.81
N THR A 282 -14.71 -56.63 -8.73
CA THR A 282 -15.28 -57.64 -9.64
C THR A 282 -14.79 -57.42 -11.06
N LYS A 283 -14.59 -58.50 -11.81
CA LYS A 283 -14.12 -58.44 -13.20
C LYS A 283 -15.04 -57.58 -14.09
N VAL A 284 -16.35 -57.61 -13.84
CA VAL A 284 -17.33 -56.81 -14.56
C VAL A 284 -17.19 -55.32 -14.23
N ALA A 285 -17.01 -54.98 -12.95
CA ALA A 285 -16.84 -53.59 -12.54
C ALA A 285 -15.53 -52.97 -13.05
N TYR A 286 -14.45 -53.75 -13.20
CA TYR A 286 -13.22 -53.28 -13.83
C TYR A 286 -13.40 -52.94 -15.31
N ILE A 287 -14.14 -53.76 -16.07
CA ILE A 287 -14.45 -53.48 -17.48
C ILE A 287 -15.29 -52.20 -17.61
N GLN A 288 -16.27 -52.02 -16.72
CA GLN A 288 -17.10 -50.81 -16.69
C GLN A 288 -16.29 -49.57 -16.29
N ALA A 289 -15.37 -49.71 -15.33
CA ALA A 289 -14.46 -48.63 -14.94
C ALA A 289 -13.56 -48.22 -16.10
N GLU A 290 -13.00 -49.18 -16.84
CA GLU A 290 -12.15 -48.90 -18.01
C GLU A 290 -12.90 -48.12 -19.09
N ASN A 291 -14.17 -48.49 -19.36
CA ASN A 291 -15.01 -47.76 -20.31
C ASN A 291 -15.28 -46.32 -19.84
N LYS A 292 -15.53 -46.12 -18.55
CA LYS A 292 -15.76 -44.78 -17.98
C LYS A 292 -14.52 -43.89 -18.03
N VAL A 293 -13.32 -44.46 -17.88
CA VAL A 293 -12.06 -43.72 -18.11
C VAL A 293 -11.88 -43.37 -19.58
N LYS A 294 -12.21 -44.28 -20.52
CA LYS A 294 -12.15 -43.99 -21.96
C LYS A 294 -13.12 -42.89 -22.41
N GLU A 295 -14.28 -42.78 -21.76
CA GLU A 295 -15.25 -41.70 -22.00
C GLU A 295 -14.77 -40.34 -21.44
N SER A 296 -13.80 -40.33 -20.52
CA SER A 296 -13.32 -39.11 -19.83
C SER A 296 -12.12 -38.42 -20.50
N ILE A 297 -11.60 -38.98 -21.61
CA ILE A 297 -10.44 -38.49 -22.36
C ILE A 297 -10.92 -37.96 -23.71
#